data_AF-A0A926E058-F1
#
_entry.id   AF-A0A926E058-F1
#
_cell.length_a   1.000
_cell.length_b   1.000
_cell.length_c   1.000
_cell.angle_alpha   90.00
_cell.angle_beta   90.00
_cell.angle_gamma   90.00
#
_symmetry.space_group_name_H-M   'P 1'
#
loop_
_entity.id
_entity.type
_entity.pdbx_description
1 polymer ?
#
loop_
_entity_poly.entity_id
_entity_poly.type
_entity_poly.pdbx_seq_one_letter_code
_entity_poly.pdbx_strand_id
1 'polypeptide(L)'
;MIKIYGYSDDLVEIENSTYKEDEIGCYDKDVRIRFVDGTIIRVGYGKSELAVWYIVVEEQGTAKQTLTICDNEEAEIYSDIFAIDSEVKGHSLIKHKGA
;
A
#
# COMPACT_ATOMS: atom_id res chain seq x y z
N MET A 1 13.12 -7.45 2.07
CA MET A 1 12.29 -6.28 1.74
C MET A 1 10.86 -6.68 1.99
N ILE A 2 10.16 -5.85 2.76
CA ILE A 2 8.71 -5.95 2.93
C ILE A 2 8.05 -5.60 1.60
N LYS A 3 6.91 -6.22 1.31
CA LYS A 3 6.06 -5.83 0.18
C LYS A 3 4.69 -5.43 0.67
N ILE A 4 4.17 -4.36 0.09
CA ILE A 4 2.82 -3.84 0.29
C ILE A 4 2.11 -3.78 -1.06
N TYR A 5 0.91 -4.31 -1.13
CA TYR A 5 0.02 -4.25 -2.29
C TYR A 5 -1.42 -4.44 -1.83
N GLY A 6 -2.38 -4.05 -2.68
CA GLY A 6 -3.79 -4.32 -2.45
C GLY A 6 -4.21 -5.69 -2.99
N TYR A 7 -5.23 -6.27 -2.37
CA TYR A 7 -5.84 -7.52 -2.77
C TYR A 7 -7.37 -7.42 -2.56
N SER A 8 -8.15 -8.07 -3.44
CA SER A 8 -9.60 -7.84 -3.52
C SER A 8 -9.93 -6.35 -3.72
N ASP A 9 -11.09 -5.89 -3.29
CA ASP A 9 -11.51 -4.48 -3.24
C ASP A 9 -11.41 -3.87 -1.83
N ASP A 10 -10.89 -4.62 -0.84
CA ASP A 10 -10.97 -4.26 0.57
C ASP A 10 -9.75 -4.61 1.44
N LEU A 11 -8.69 -5.22 0.90
CA LEU A 11 -7.51 -5.64 1.68
C LEU A 11 -6.21 -5.00 1.20
N VAL A 12 -5.34 -4.67 2.15
CA VAL A 12 -3.93 -4.37 1.91
C VAL A 12 -3.06 -5.45 2.56
N GLU A 13 -2.26 -6.11 1.74
CA GLU A 13 -1.34 -7.19 2.12
C GLU A 13 0.01 -6.63 2.57
N ILE A 14 0.60 -7.28 3.59
CA ILE A 14 1.93 -6.99 4.13
C ILE A 14 2.74 -8.28 4.16
N GLU A 15 3.59 -8.49 3.15
CA GLU A 15 4.47 -9.64 3.09
C GLU A 15 5.84 -9.36 3.71
N ASN A 16 6.46 -10.41 4.29
CA ASN A 16 7.84 -10.41 4.77
C ASN A 16 8.13 -9.36 5.86
N SER A 17 7.11 -8.98 6.61
CA SER A 17 7.18 -8.08 7.76
C SER A 17 7.09 -8.86 9.07
N THR A 18 7.69 -8.31 10.12
CA THR A 18 7.49 -8.76 11.51
C THR A 18 6.36 -7.99 12.23
N TYR A 19 5.63 -7.15 11.49
CA TYR A 19 4.50 -6.41 12.00
C TYR A 19 3.37 -7.35 12.46
N LYS A 20 2.55 -6.86 13.39
CA LYS A 20 1.52 -7.66 14.07
C LYS A 20 0.35 -8.08 13.18
N GLU A 21 0.16 -7.41 12.05
CA GLU A 21 -0.83 -7.76 11.03
C GLU A 21 -0.09 -8.12 9.74
N ASP A 22 -0.55 -9.15 9.05
CA ASP A 22 -0.17 -9.53 7.69
C ASP A 22 -1.15 -8.97 6.65
N GLU A 23 -2.38 -8.63 7.04
CA GLU A 23 -3.39 -7.97 6.19
C GLU A 23 -4.11 -6.82 6.93
N ILE A 24 -4.59 -5.83 6.17
CA ILE A 24 -5.36 -4.70 6.71
C ILE A 24 -6.67 -4.57 5.95
N GLY A 25 -7.79 -4.84 6.63
CA GLY A 25 -9.14 -4.55 6.15
C GLY A 25 -9.42 -3.05 6.04
N CYS A 26 -9.80 -2.61 4.84
CA CYS A 26 -9.93 -1.19 4.50
C CYS A 26 -11.03 -0.86 3.48
N TYR A 27 -12.11 -1.66 3.40
CA TYR A 27 -13.28 -1.33 2.58
C TYR A 27 -13.69 0.16 2.67
N ASP A 28 -13.82 0.82 1.51
CA ASP A 28 -14.14 2.25 1.33
C ASP A 28 -13.20 3.22 2.09
N LYS A 29 -11.96 2.79 2.34
CA LYS A 29 -10.93 3.57 3.03
C LYS A 29 -9.57 3.37 2.37
N ASP A 30 -8.68 4.31 2.60
CA ASP A 30 -7.27 4.11 2.30
C ASP A 30 -6.51 3.68 3.55
N VAL A 31 -5.38 3.02 3.33
CA VAL A 31 -4.43 2.69 4.37
C VAL A 31 -3.23 3.61 4.26
N ARG A 32 -2.93 4.31 5.35
CA ARG A 32 -1.65 5.01 5.50
C ARG A 32 -0.71 4.17 6.36
N ILE A 33 0.39 3.73 5.76
CA ILE A 33 1.42 2.93 6.42
C ILE A 33 2.65 3.80 6.68
N ARG A 34 3.18 3.71 7.90
CA ARG A 34 4.38 4.43 8.36
C ARG A 34 5.47 3.41 8.62
N PHE A 35 6.65 3.66 8.10
CA PHE A 35 7.83 2.82 8.28
C PHE A 35 8.79 3.42 9.31
N VAL A 36 9.68 2.57 9.85
CA VAL A 36 10.64 2.96 10.89
C VAL A 36 11.66 4.01 10.39
N ASP A 37 12.03 3.93 9.11
CA ASP A 37 12.97 4.84 8.43
C ASP A 37 12.37 6.22 8.10
N GLY A 38 11.10 6.47 8.43
CA GLY A 38 10.40 7.73 8.13
C GLY A 38 9.60 7.72 6.84
N THR A 39 9.66 6.65 6.04
CA THR A 39 8.81 6.53 4.85
C THR A 39 7.33 6.46 5.25
N ILE A 40 6.47 7.14 4.50
CA ILE A 40 5.01 7.08 4.63
C ILE A 40 4.41 6.81 3.25
N ILE A 41 3.59 5.77 3.14
CA ILE A 41 2.82 5.49 1.94
C ILE A 41 1.33 5.55 2.21
N ARG A 42 0.58 5.85 1.16
CA ARG A 42 -0.87 5.72 1.08
C ARG A 42 -1.20 4.65 0.06
N VAL A 43 -2.06 3.72 0.45
CA VAL A 43 -2.58 2.64 -0.38
C VAL A 43 -4.10 2.80 -0.48
N GLY A 44 -4.65 2.73 -1.68
CA GLY A 44 -6.09 2.85 -1.90
C GLY A 44 -6.56 2.17 -3.17
N TYR A 45 -7.85 1.89 -3.25
CA TYR A 45 -8.49 1.26 -4.41
C TYR A 45 -9.07 2.31 -5.38
N GLY A 46 -9.40 1.96 -6.63
CA GLY A 46 -10.08 2.89 -7.54
C GLY A 46 -9.17 3.88 -8.28
N LYS A 47 -7.98 3.45 -8.72
CA LYS A 47 -7.02 4.29 -9.43
C LYS A 47 -7.59 4.82 -10.75
N SER A 48 -7.82 6.12 -10.86
CA SER A 48 -8.30 6.78 -12.10
C SER A 48 -9.57 6.14 -12.67
N GLU A 49 -10.54 5.80 -11.80
CA GLU A 49 -11.77 5.06 -12.15
C GLU A 49 -11.55 3.61 -12.63
N LEU A 50 -10.33 3.09 -12.56
CA LEU A 50 -10.03 1.67 -12.78
C LEU A 50 -10.17 0.90 -11.46
N ALA A 51 -10.56 -0.36 -11.57
CA ALA A 51 -10.61 -1.34 -10.47
C ALA A 51 -9.21 -1.79 -10.01
N VAL A 52 -8.27 -0.84 -9.87
CA VAL A 52 -6.84 -1.05 -9.61
C VAL A 52 -6.44 -0.33 -8.33
N TRP A 53 -5.60 -0.98 -7.51
CA TRP A 53 -5.01 -0.37 -6.34
C TRP A 53 -3.86 0.58 -6.69
N TYR A 54 -3.86 1.74 -6.08
CA TYR A 54 -2.77 2.71 -6.17
C TYR A 54 -1.94 2.74 -4.89
N ILE A 55 -0.65 3.02 -5.03
CA ILE A 55 0.25 3.36 -3.93
C ILE A 55 0.95 4.68 -4.22
N VAL A 56 0.91 5.60 -3.27
CA VAL A 56 1.64 6.87 -3.31
C VAL A 56 2.60 6.95 -2.14
N VAL A 57 3.86 7.30 -2.41
CA VAL A 57 4.82 7.68 -1.37
C VAL A 57 4.55 9.12 -0.97
N GLU A 58 3.99 9.33 0.21
CA GLU A 58 3.68 10.66 0.75
C GLU A 58 4.92 11.33 1.36
N GLU A 59 5.77 10.54 2.01
CA GLU A 59 7.05 10.97 2.57
C GLU A 59 8.11 9.88 2.32
N GLN A 60 9.29 10.28 1.86
CA GLN A 60 10.40 9.36 1.59
C GLN A 60 11.41 9.38 2.74
N GLY A 61 11.58 8.24 3.39
CA GLY A 61 12.60 7.99 4.40
C GLY A 61 13.95 7.62 3.80
N THR A 62 14.79 6.98 4.61
CA THR A 62 16.19 6.69 4.25
C THR A 62 16.42 5.31 3.64
N ALA A 63 15.48 4.37 3.77
CA ALA A 63 15.68 3.01 3.30
C ALA A 63 15.55 2.89 1.78
N LYS A 64 16.15 1.82 1.24
CA LYS A 64 15.98 1.48 -0.17
C LYS A 64 14.52 1.05 -0.40
N GLN A 65 13.89 1.66 -1.41
CA GLN A 65 12.51 1.40 -1.77
C GLN A 65 12.32 1.33 -3.29
N THR A 66 11.31 0.57 -3.71
CA THR A 66 10.86 0.46 -5.10
C THR A 66 9.34 0.54 -5.13
N LEU A 67 8.80 1.28 -6.11
CA LEU A 67 7.36 1.30 -6.42
C LEU A 67 7.16 0.82 -7.85
N THR A 68 6.48 -0.31 -8.01
CA THR A 68 6.08 -0.85 -9.31
C THR A 68 4.64 -0.45 -9.57
N ILE A 69 4.41 0.28 -10.65
CA ILE A 69 3.10 0.81 -11.03
C ILE A 69 2.31 -0.25 -11.83
N CYS A 70 1.04 -0.42 -11.48
CA CYS A 70 0.06 -1.20 -12.22
C CYS A 70 -1.01 -0.29 -12.82
N ASP A 71 -1.25 -0.43 -14.12
CA ASP A 71 -2.29 0.29 -14.87
C ASP A 71 -3.20 -0.68 -15.65
N ASN A 72 -3.29 -1.93 -15.20
CA ASN A 72 -4.06 -3.00 -15.84
C ASN A 72 -4.98 -3.67 -14.80
N GLU A 73 -6.29 -3.47 -14.94
CA GLU A 73 -7.31 -4.08 -14.08
C GLU A 73 -7.44 -5.61 -14.27
N GLU A 74 -6.93 -6.14 -15.37
CA GLU A 74 -6.88 -7.58 -15.64
C GLU A 74 -5.56 -8.23 -15.16
N ALA A 75 -4.68 -7.46 -14.49
CA ALA A 75 -3.48 -8.04 -13.90
C ALA A 75 -3.84 -8.97 -12.74
N GLU A 76 -3.07 -10.03 -12.53
CA GLU A 76 -3.34 -11.06 -11.50
C GLU A 76 -3.65 -10.47 -10.11
N ILE A 77 -2.96 -9.40 -9.73
CA ILE A 77 -3.17 -8.68 -8.46
C ILE A 77 -3.76 -7.27 -8.61
N TYR A 78 -3.85 -6.75 -9.85
CA TYR A 78 -4.38 -5.40 -10.17
C TYR A 78 -3.99 -4.30 -9.16
N SER A 79 -2.70 -4.26 -8.77
CA SER A 79 -2.20 -3.37 -7.73
C SER A 79 -0.80 -2.85 -8.02
N ASP A 80 -0.56 -1.58 -7.69
CA ASP A 80 0.79 -1.09 -7.44
C ASP A 80 1.46 -1.95 -6.34
N ILE A 81 2.77 -2.18 -6.45
CA ILE A 81 3.54 -2.93 -5.45
C ILE A 81 4.64 -2.03 -4.90
N PHE A 82 4.64 -1.83 -3.59
CA PHE A 82 5.69 -1.10 -2.89
C PHE A 82 6.57 -2.06 -2.11
N ALA A 83 7.88 -2.00 -2.34
CA ALA A 83 8.86 -2.81 -1.63
C ALA A 83 9.89 -1.93 -0.91
N ILE A 84 10.19 -2.23 0.36
CA ILE A 84 11.11 -1.41 1.17
C ILE A 84 11.98 -2.27 2.11
N ASP A 85 13.19 -1.79 2.39
CA ASP A 85 14.12 -2.38 3.37
C ASP A 85 14.05 -1.66 4.72
N SER A 86 12.83 -1.54 5.26
CA SER A 86 12.50 -0.86 6.52
C SER A 86 11.23 -1.46 7.06
N GLU A 87 11.15 -1.65 8.38
CA GLU A 87 10.01 -2.30 9.01
C GLU A 87 8.80 -1.35 9.15
N VAL A 88 7.60 -1.92 9.14
CA VAL A 88 6.35 -1.21 9.41
C VAL A 88 6.32 -0.78 10.88
N LYS A 89 6.20 0.52 11.10
CA LYS A 89 6.02 1.13 12.43
C LYS A 89 4.56 1.13 12.85
N GLY A 90 3.64 1.32 11.89
CA GLY A 90 2.20 1.23 12.13
C GLY A 90 1.36 1.76 10.98
N HIS A 91 0.06 1.50 11.05
CA HIS A 91 -0.89 1.91 10.03
C HIS A 91 -2.06 2.73 10.62
N SER A 92 -2.81 3.38 9.74
CA SER A 92 -4.08 4.02 10.08
C SER A 92 -5.01 4.01 8.87
N LEU A 93 -6.29 3.70 9.09
CA LEU A 93 -7.33 3.88 8.09
C LEU A 93 -7.65 5.37 7.94
N ILE A 94 -7.66 5.87 6.72
CA ILE A 94 -7.98 7.26 6.41
C ILE A 94 -9.09 7.33 5.37
N LYS A 95 -9.72 8.51 5.25
CA LYS A 95 -10.72 8.73 4.21
C LYS A 95 -10.09 8.54 2.83
N HIS A 96 -10.85 7.92 1.94
CA HIS A 96 -10.48 7.74 0.55
C HIS A 96 -10.07 9.07 -0.08
N LYS A 97 -9.09 9.03 -1.00
CA LYS A 97 -8.78 10.20 -1.82
C LYS A 97 -9.95 10.30 -2.79
N GLY A 98 -10.86 11.23 -2.51
CA GLY A 98 -12.15 11.28 -3.19
C GLY A 98 -12.04 11.20 -4.70
N ALA A 99 -13.08 10.58 -5.29
CA ALA A 99 -13.55 10.88 -6.64
C ALA A 99 -13.59 12.40 -6.90
#